data_AF-A0A2S9D370-F1
#
_entry.id   AF-A0A2S9D370-F1
#
_cell.length_a   1.000
_cell.length_b   1.000
_cell.length_c   1.000
_cell.angle_alpha   90.00
_cell.angle_beta   90.00
_cell.angle_gamma   90.00
#
_symmetry.space_group_name_H-M   'P 1'
#
loop_
_entity.id
_entity.type
_entity.pdbx_description
1 polymer ?
#
loop_
_entity_poly.entity_id
_entity_poly.type
_entity_poly.pdbx_seq_one_letter_code
_entity_poly.pdbx_strand_id
1 'polypeptide(L)'
;MFEDFKTSIEEELIANDYKIQLTNKLFLTHVGENSFHISSDGWKGDRLKFSEIKKLYHYQIINREQTKQYGDIAKTVYHRTAYYFPLVEKLRNFLKDKPAPSNDNILSNSTENYVLIIDEINRANLSSVLGELIYALEYRGKAVESVYEVEGERDLILPPNLYIIGTMNTADRSVGHIDYAIRRRFAFVNILPKDLKEDQTIHFNSTDFEKVSQLFTTKNVSSEFEINDVQLGHSYFIAKKEDAEDEQKRDEIFQMKMNYEVVPILLEYVKDGILVGTHENQNIKDYINTLKLKN
;
A
#
# COMPACT_ATOMS: atom_id res chain seq x y z
N MET A 1 14.57 12.58 -8.90
CA MET A 1 15.95 12.64 -9.44
C MET A 1 16.00 12.85 -10.95
N PHE A 2 15.54 11.90 -11.78
CA PHE A 2 15.55 12.11 -13.24
C PHE A 2 14.51 13.15 -13.70
N GLU A 3 13.34 13.23 -13.05
CA GLU A 3 12.39 14.32 -13.28
C GLU A 3 12.98 15.69 -12.88
N ASP A 4 13.68 15.79 -11.75
CA ASP A 4 14.37 17.04 -11.39
C ASP A 4 15.43 17.43 -12.43
N PHE A 5 16.11 16.44 -13.02
CA PHE A 5 17.03 16.67 -14.14
C PHE A 5 16.28 17.19 -15.37
N LYS A 6 15.14 16.58 -15.72
CA LYS A 6 14.27 17.02 -16.81
C LYS A 6 13.84 18.47 -16.61
N THR A 7 13.34 18.82 -15.43
CA THR A 7 12.95 20.19 -15.08
C THR A 7 14.14 21.16 -15.20
N SER A 8 15.32 20.79 -14.71
CA SER A 8 16.52 21.64 -14.83
C SER A 8 16.92 21.91 -16.29
N ILE A 9 16.72 20.92 -17.16
CA ILE A 9 16.98 21.05 -18.59
C ILE A 9 15.93 21.93 -19.28
N GLU A 10 14.66 21.83 -18.88
CA GLU A 10 13.59 22.69 -19.38
C GLU A 10 13.84 24.16 -19.02
N GLU A 11 14.25 24.43 -17.78
CA GLU A 11 14.64 25.77 -17.32
C GLU A 11 15.86 26.32 -18.09
N GLU A 12 16.89 25.49 -18.28
CA GLU A 12 18.09 25.87 -19.04
C GLU A 12 17.75 26.13 -20.51
N LEU A 13 16.83 25.37 -21.11
CA LEU A 13 16.36 25.62 -22.47
C LEU A 13 15.68 26.98 -22.56
N ILE A 14 14.76 27.30 -21.65
CA ILE A 14 14.08 28.60 -21.61
C ILE A 14 15.08 29.75 -21.49
N ALA A 15 16.11 29.59 -20.64
CA ALA A 15 17.15 30.59 -20.45
C ALA A 15 18.07 30.79 -21.67
N ASN A 16 18.17 29.79 -22.56
CA ASN A 16 19.05 29.80 -23.73
C ASN A 16 18.29 29.79 -25.06
N ASP A 17 17.14 30.47 -25.12
CA ASP A 17 16.30 30.61 -26.32
C ASP A 17 15.97 29.24 -26.97
N TYR A 18 15.60 28.29 -26.12
CA TYR A 18 15.27 26.89 -26.45
C TYR A 18 16.38 26.12 -27.16
N LYS A 19 17.65 26.45 -26.90
CA LYS A 19 18.79 25.77 -27.50
C LYS A 19 19.98 25.63 -26.54
N ILE A 20 20.25 24.40 -26.10
CA ILE A 20 21.43 24.06 -25.28
C ILE A 20 22.46 23.35 -26.16
N GLN A 21 23.71 23.81 -26.14
CA GLN A 21 24.80 23.15 -26.86
C GLN A 21 25.33 21.95 -26.04
N LEU A 22 25.30 20.75 -26.64
CA LEU A 22 25.84 19.52 -26.05
C LEU A 22 27.27 19.22 -26.55
N THR A 23 27.55 19.48 -27.83
CA THR A 23 28.89 19.40 -28.43
C THR A 23 29.04 20.47 -29.53
N ASN A 24 30.18 20.54 -30.23
CA ASN A 24 30.41 21.53 -31.30
C ASN A 24 29.32 21.59 -32.38
N LYS A 25 28.60 20.50 -32.64
CA LYS A 25 27.56 20.44 -33.67
C LYS A 25 26.21 19.93 -33.16
N LEU A 26 26.10 19.51 -31.90
CA LEU A 26 24.90 18.89 -31.36
C LEU A 26 24.22 19.83 -30.36
N PHE A 27 22.91 20.02 -30.54
CA PHE A 27 22.10 20.88 -29.69
C PHE A 27 20.90 20.12 -29.16
N LEU A 28 20.59 20.32 -27.90
CA LEU A 28 19.33 19.93 -27.29
C LEU A 28 18.33 21.08 -27.48
N THR A 29 17.13 20.77 -27.95
CA THR A 29 16.15 21.80 -28.38
C THR A 29 14.80 21.69 -27.69
N HIS A 30 14.43 20.50 -27.22
CA HIS A 30 13.14 20.30 -26.56
C HIS A 30 13.16 19.07 -25.65
N VAL A 31 12.33 19.12 -24.62
CA VAL A 31 12.06 18.00 -23.74
C VAL A 31 10.66 17.48 -24.07
N GLY A 32 10.59 16.30 -24.69
CA GLY A 32 9.32 15.64 -24.98
C GLY A 32 8.83 14.80 -23.80
N GLU A 33 7.73 14.08 -24.02
CA GLU A 33 7.11 13.23 -23.00
C GLU A 33 8.05 12.12 -22.50
N ASN A 34 8.69 11.38 -23.43
CA ASN A 34 9.55 10.23 -23.13
C ASN A 34 10.95 10.32 -23.77
N SER A 35 11.31 11.48 -24.33
CA SER A 35 12.57 11.66 -25.03
C SER A 35 13.05 13.10 -25.09
N PHE A 36 14.37 13.29 -25.13
CA PHE A 36 15.01 14.56 -25.44
C PHE A 36 15.14 14.72 -26.95
N HIS A 37 14.80 15.90 -27.48
CA HIS A 37 14.93 16.22 -28.89
C HIS A 37 16.25 16.93 -29.14
N ILE A 38 17.00 16.43 -30.12
CA ILE A 38 18.29 16.97 -30.51
C ILE A 38 18.30 17.43 -31.97
N SER A 39 19.15 18.39 -32.28
CA SER A 39 19.39 18.87 -33.63
C SER A 39 20.89 19.10 -33.87
N SER A 40 21.27 19.28 -35.13
CA SER A 40 22.64 19.57 -35.56
C SER A 40 22.61 20.57 -36.71
N ASP A 41 23.74 21.22 -36.99
CA ASP A 41 23.86 22.11 -38.14
C ASP A 41 23.52 21.35 -39.43
N GLY A 42 22.44 21.76 -40.10
CA GLY A 42 21.93 21.11 -41.32
C GLY A 42 20.97 19.94 -41.11
N TRP A 43 20.64 19.57 -39.87
CA TRP A 43 19.74 18.46 -39.57
C TRP A 43 18.76 18.77 -38.43
N LYS A 44 17.47 18.57 -38.70
CA LYS A 44 16.37 19.11 -37.88
C LYS A 44 15.80 18.18 -36.82
N GLY A 45 16.32 16.97 -36.60
CA GLY A 45 15.81 16.21 -35.46
C GLY A 45 16.16 14.74 -35.35
N ASP A 46 16.44 14.34 -34.10
CA ASP A 46 16.33 12.96 -33.58
C ASP A 46 15.89 13.00 -32.12
N ARG A 47 15.50 11.84 -31.61
CA ARG A 47 14.95 11.66 -30.27
C ARG A 47 15.78 10.68 -29.46
N LEU A 48 16.30 11.14 -28.34
CA LEU A 48 17.03 10.34 -27.37
C LEU A 48 16.06 9.91 -26.28
N LYS A 49 15.74 8.61 -26.20
CA LYS A 49 14.77 8.09 -25.23
C LYS A 49 15.31 8.24 -23.82
N PHE A 50 14.45 8.64 -22.89
CA PHE A 50 14.81 8.73 -21.47
C PHE A 50 15.24 7.38 -20.91
N SER A 51 14.55 6.30 -21.27
CA SER A 51 14.89 4.93 -20.83
C SER A 51 16.32 4.52 -21.21
N GLU A 52 16.78 4.84 -22.41
CA GLU A 52 18.16 4.54 -22.83
C GLU A 52 19.18 5.41 -22.09
N ILE A 53 18.88 6.68 -21.81
CA ILE A 53 19.76 7.57 -21.03
C ILE A 53 19.88 7.06 -19.60
N LYS A 54 18.77 6.64 -18.98
CA LYS A 54 18.74 6.03 -17.64
C LYS A 54 19.58 4.75 -17.60
N LYS A 55 19.43 3.84 -18.57
CA LYS A 55 20.24 2.62 -18.69
C LYS A 55 21.74 2.92 -18.83
N LEU A 56 22.11 3.82 -19.74
CA LEU A 56 23.50 4.21 -19.95
C LEU A 56 24.15 4.83 -18.69
N TYR A 57 23.37 5.61 -17.93
CA TYR A 57 23.79 6.14 -16.64
C TYR A 57 23.93 5.03 -15.59
N HIS A 58 22.91 4.20 -15.43
CA HIS A 58 22.83 3.13 -14.43
C HIS A 58 23.96 2.11 -14.60
N TYR A 59 24.19 1.63 -15.82
CA TYR A 59 25.27 0.69 -16.15
C TYR A 59 26.67 1.35 -16.21
N GLN A 60 26.78 2.65 -15.93
CA GLN A 60 28.04 3.40 -15.94
C GLN A 60 28.81 3.25 -17.27
N ILE A 61 28.08 3.24 -18.39
CA ILE A 61 28.66 3.05 -19.71
C ILE A 61 29.38 4.33 -20.14
N ILE A 62 30.66 4.19 -20.45
CA ILE A 62 31.55 5.30 -20.85
C ILE A 62 32.08 5.12 -22.27
N ASN A 63 31.97 3.92 -22.85
CA ASN A 63 32.38 3.66 -24.22
C ASN A 63 31.34 2.86 -25.00
N ARG A 64 31.42 2.95 -26.32
CA ARG A 64 30.44 2.37 -27.23
C ARG A 64 30.40 0.84 -27.18
N GLU A 65 31.53 0.16 -27.01
CA GLU A 65 31.58 -1.31 -27.00
C GLU A 65 30.88 -1.92 -25.78
N GLN A 66 30.89 -1.24 -24.64
CA GLN A 66 30.15 -1.64 -23.43
C GLN A 66 28.65 -1.78 -23.67
N THR A 67 28.06 -0.99 -24.58
CA THR A 67 26.61 -1.09 -24.88
C THR A 67 26.18 -2.47 -25.40
N LYS A 68 27.10 -3.25 -25.99
CA LYS A 68 26.81 -4.61 -26.48
C LYS A 68 26.72 -5.66 -25.36
N GLN A 69 27.22 -5.34 -24.17
CA GLN A 69 27.26 -6.27 -23.03
C GLN A 69 25.87 -6.40 -22.36
N TYR A 70 24.95 -5.49 -22.66
CA TYR A 70 23.64 -5.39 -22.04
C TYR A 70 22.55 -5.60 -23.09
N GLY A 71 21.78 -6.69 -22.95
CA GLY A 71 20.80 -7.13 -23.94
C GLY A 71 19.52 -6.28 -23.99
N ASP A 72 19.28 -5.50 -22.94
CA ASP A 72 18.15 -4.60 -22.74
C ASP A 72 18.40 -3.17 -23.27
N ILE A 73 19.63 -2.85 -23.69
CA ILE A 73 19.95 -1.60 -24.39
C ILE A 73 19.60 -1.76 -25.86
N ALA A 74 18.87 -0.78 -26.42
CA ALA A 74 18.51 -0.84 -27.83
C ALA A 74 19.76 -0.85 -28.73
N LYS A 75 19.84 -1.80 -29.67
CA LYS A 75 20.98 -1.93 -30.61
C LYS A 75 21.31 -0.64 -31.37
N THR A 76 20.31 0.23 -31.58
CA THR A 76 20.48 1.54 -32.23
C THR A 76 21.31 2.53 -31.41
N VAL A 77 21.37 2.37 -30.07
CA VAL A 77 22.18 3.19 -29.17
C VAL A 77 23.67 3.06 -29.49
N TYR A 78 24.14 1.87 -29.86
CA TYR A 78 25.53 1.62 -30.25
C TYR A 78 26.01 2.60 -31.33
N HIS A 79 25.18 2.87 -32.34
CA HIS A 79 25.51 3.80 -33.43
C HIS A 79 25.25 5.28 -33.09
N ARG A 80 24.54 5.56 -32.00
CA ARG A 80 24.10 6.91 -31.57
C ARG A 80 24.76 7.36 -30.28
N THR A 81 25.81 6.67 -29.83
CA THR A 81 26.57 6.99 -28.60
C THR A 81 27.11 8.42 -28.58
N ALA A 82 27.51 8.96 -29.74
CA ALA A 82 27.94 10.35 -29.88
C ALA A 82 26.84 11.37 -29.50
N TYR A 83 25.57 10.97 -29.53
CA TYR A 83 24.43 11.80 -29.12
C TYR A 83 24.02 11.56 -27.66
N TYR A 84 24.01 10.29 -27.24
CA TYR A 84 23.62 9.91 -25.89
C TYR A 84 24.65 10.31 -24.83
N PHE A 85 25.95 10.10 -25.07
CA PHE A 85 26.98 10.27 -24.05
C PHE A 85 27.11 11.71 -23.52
N PRO A 86 27.07 12.77 -24.34
CA PRO A 86 27.09 14.14 -23.83
C PRO A 86 25.96 14.43 -22.83
N LEU A 87 24.78 13.86 -23.07
CA LEU A 87 23.62 14.05 -22.21
C LEU A 87 23.69 13.21 -20.94
N VAL A 88 24.21 11.98 -21.03
CA VAL A 88 24.50 11.13 -19.86
C VAL A 88 25.57 11.79 -18.97
N GLU A 89 26.58 12.41 -19.55
CA GLU A 89 27.58 13.21 -18.79
C GLU A 89 26.95 14.42 -18.11
N LYS A 90 26.05 15.15 -18.79
CA LYS A 90 25.30 16.25 -18.18
C LYS A 90 24.45 15.76 -16.98
N LEU A 91 23.82 14.60 -17.10
CA LEU A 91 23.11 13.94 -16.01
C LEU A 91 24.05 13.55 -14.86
N ARG A 92 25.22 12.96 -15.15
CA ARG A 92 26.24 12.63 -14.14
C ARG A 92 26.65 13.86 -13.34
N ASN A 93 26.92 14.97 -14.02
CA ASN A 93 27.30 16.23 -13.36
C ASN A 93 26.15 16.81 -12.53
N PHE A 94 24.91 16.78 -13.03
CA PHE A 94 23.75 17.24 -12.27
C PHE A 94 23.53 16.45 -10.97
N LEU A 95 23.82 15.15 -10.99
CA LEU A 95 23.69 14.27 -9.83
C LEU A 95 24.91 14.25 -8.93
N LYS A 96 26.06 14.81 -9.35
CA LYS A 96 27.33 14.80 -8.60
C LYS A 96 27.25 15.60 -7.29
N ASP A 97 26.45 16.66 -7.28
CA ASP A 97 26.27 17.56 -6.12
C ASP A 97 25.02 17.21 -5.29
N LYS A 98 24.27 16.21 -5.71
CA LYS A 98 23.14 15.64 -4.96
C LYS A 98 23.63 14.40 -4.21
N PRO A 99 23.10 14.07 -3.01
CA PRO A 99 23.44 12.81 -2.36
C PRO A 99 23.23 11.70 -3.37
N ALA A 100 24.31 10.95 -3.65
CA ALA A 100 24.28 9.92 -4.67
C ALA A 100 23.09 8.99 -4.38
N PRO A 101 22.30 8.57 -5.38
CA PRO A 101 21.57 7.32 -5.23
C PRO A 101 22.64 6.28 -4.93
N SER A 102 22.68 5.81 -3.69
CA SER A 102 23.56 4.73 -3.31
C SER A 102 23.29 3.59 -4.27
N ASN A 103 24.38 3.12 -4.87
CA ASN A 103 24.44 1.99 -5.78
C ASN A 103 24.21 0.68 -5.01
N ASP A 104 23.18 0.64 -4.18
CA ASP A 104 22.76 -0.57 -3.50
C ASP A 104 21.82 -1.28 -4.45
N ASN A 105 22.38 -2.30 -5.11
CA ASN A 105 21.67 -3.50 -5.53
C ASN A 105 20.24 -3.53 -4.98
N ILE A 106 19.24 -3.25 -5.82
CA ILE A 106 17.81 -3.33 -5.46
C ILE A 106 17.41 -4.77 -5.03
N LEU A 107 18.35 -5.73 -5.09
CA LEU A 107 18.19 -7.10 -4.59
C LEU A 107 19.27 -7.57 -3.59
N SER A 108 20.15 -6.72 -3.07
CA SER A 108 21.04 -7.15 -1.97
C SER A 108 21.34 -6.04 -0.95
N ASN A 109 20.78 -6.22 0.25
CA ASN A 109 21.11 -5.55 1.51
C ASN A 109 20.42 -4.22 1.86
N SER A 110 19.13 -4.05 1.52
CA SER A 110 18.30 -3.35 2.50
C SER A 110 18.10 -4.29 3.69
N THR A 111 18.75 -3.99 4.81
CA THR A 111 18.56 -4.71 6.08
C THR A 111 17.24 -4.35 6.75
N GLU A 112 16.55 -3.32 6.25
CA GLU A 112 15.33 -2.81 6.86
C GLU A 112 14.11 -3.44 6.19
N ASN A 113 13.19 -3.89 7.04
CA ASN A 113 11.91 -4.41 6.61
C ASN A 113 10.98 -3.24 6.34
N TYR A 114 10.37 -3.21 5.17
CA TYR A 114 9.30 -2.28 4.83
C TYR A 114 7.96 -2.95 5.06
N VAL A 115 7.00 -2.22 5.62
CA VAL A 115 5.65 -2.74 5.88
C VAL A 115 4.62 -1.83 5.19
N LEU A 116 3.80 -2.42 4.33
CA LEU A 116 2.62 -1.81 3.76
C LEU A 116 1.38 -2.31 4.52
N ILE A 117 0.70 -1.41 5.21
CA ILE A 117 -0.56 -1.72 5.90
C ILE A 117 -1.72 -1.31 5.01
N ILE A 118 -2.64 -2.24 4.74
CA ILE A 118 -3.85 -2.02 3.97
C ILE A 118 -5.04 -2.28 4.90
N ASP A 119 -5.67 -1.20 5.34
CA ASP A 119 -6.83 -1.29 6.22
C ASP A 119 -8.09 -1.65 5.42
N GLU A 120 -8.96 -2.47 6.00
CA GLU A 120 -10.23 -2.92 5.38
C GLU A 120 -10.02 -3.46 3.97
N ILE A 121 -9.03 -4.36 3.82
CA ILE A 121 -8.55 -4.85 2.52
C ILE A 121 -9.67 -5.49 1.68
N ASN A 122 -10.70 -6.05 2.32
CA ASN A 122 -11.83 -6.62 1.60
C ASN A 122 -12.65 -5.55 0.86
N ARG A 123 -12.72 -4.28 1.31
CA ARG A 123 -13.66 -3.25 0.79
C ARG A 123 -13.46 -2.85 -0.67
N ALA A 124 -12.35 -3.26 -1.28
CA ALA A 124 -12.08 -3.07 -2.69
C ALA A 124 -12.18 -4.39 -3.46
N ASN A 125 -12.39 -4.30 -4.78
CA ASN A 125 -12.17 -5.46 -5.65
C ASN A 125 -10.67 -5.78 -5.68
N LEU A 126 -10.24 -6.66 -4.78
CA LEU A 126 -8.83 -6.97 -4.58
C LEU A 126 -8.15 -7.52 -5.84
N SER A 127 -8.86 -8.28 -6.66
CA SER A 127 -8.33 -8.79 -7.92
C SER A 127 -7.98 -7.67 -8.89
N SER A 128 -8.84 -6.63 -8.96
CA SER A 128 -8.59 -5.45 -9.79
C SER A 128 -7.52 -4.53 -9.22
N VAL A 129 -7.46 -4.37 -7.90
CA VAL A 129 -6.48 -3.49 -7.25
C VAL A 129 -5.08 -4.10 -7.26
N LEU A 130 -4.97 -5.38 -6.93
CA LEU A 130 -3.67 -6.05 -6.82
C LEU A 130 -3.16 -6.50 -8.19
N GLY A 131 -4.03 -6.90 -9.12
CA GLY A 131 -3.64 -7.24 -10.49
C GLY A 131 -2.41 -8.16 -10.56
N GLU A 132 -1.34 -7.67 -11.19
CA GLU A 132 -0.08 -8.38 -11.37
C GLU A 132 0.74 -8.56 -10.08
N LEU A 133 0.49 -7.74 -9.05
CA LEU A 133 1.11 -7.86 -7.74
C LEU A 133 0.82 -9.23 -7.11
N ILE A 134 -0.32 -9.86 -7.41
CA ILE A 134 -0.66 -11.20 -6.91
C ILE A 134 0.38 -12.22 -7.37
N TYR A 135 0.84 -12.12 -8.61
CA TYR A 135 1.89 -13.00 -9.15
C TYR A 135 3.26 -12.65 -8.54
N ALA A 136 3.57 -11.35 -8.38
CA ALA A 136 4.82 -10.91 -7.78
C ALA A 136 4.93 -11.29 -6.28
N LEU A 137 3.80 -11.39 -5.58
CA LEU A 137 3.73 -11.89 -4.20
C LEU A 137 4.08 -13.38 -4.10
N GLU A 138 3.74 -14.18 -5.10
CA GLU A 138 4.11 -15.59 -5.17
C GLU A 138 5.57 -15.78 -5.57
N TYR A 139 6.05 -15.01 -6.55
CA TYR A 139 7.41 -15.11 -7.09
C TYR A 139 8.32 -13.97 -6.61
N ARG A 140 8.38 -13.75 -5.28
CA ARG A 140 9.21 -12.70 -4.68
C ARG A 140 10.66 -12.75 -5.16
N GLY A 141 11.22 -11.58 -5.44
CA GLY A 141 12.58 -11.43 -5.97
C GLY A 141 12.75 -11.83 -7.44
N LYS A 142 11.68 -12.24 -8.14
CA LYS A 142 11.68 -12.48 -9.59
C LYS A 142 10.90 -11.38 -10.31
N ALA A 143 11.30 -11.09 -11.55
CA ALA A 143 10.56 -10.21 -12.44
C ALA A 143 9.26 -10.87 -12.90
N VAL A 144 8.16 -10.14 -12.75
CA VAL A 144 6.86 -10.44 -13.34
C VAL A 144 6.56 -9.38 -14.38
N GLU A 145 6.16 -9.79 -15.58
CA GLU A 145 5.81 -8.85 -16.65
C GLU A 145 4.50 -8.13 -16.29
N SER A 146 4.58 -6.82 -16.17
CA SER A 146 3.50 -5.86 -15.97
C SER A 146 2.94 -5.42 -17.32
N VAL A 147 1.61 -5.22 -17.36
CA VAL A 147 0.94 -4.62 -18.53
C VAL A 147 1.35 -3.16 -18.72
N TYR A 148 1.78 -2.50 -17.64
CA TYR A 148 2.20 -1.10 -17.64
C TYR A 148 3.73 -0.99 -17.71
N GLU A 149 4.20 -0.14 -18.63
CA GLU A 149 5.61 0.24 -18.75
C GLU A 149 5.89 1.40 -17.80
N VAL A 150 6.79 1.18 -16.85
CA VAL A 150 7.27 2.18 -15.91
C VAL A 150 8.74 2.42 -16.22
N GLU A 151 9.07 3.66 -16.60
CA GLU A 151 10.44 4.08 -16.94
C GLU A 151 11.14 3.31 -18.08
N GLY A 152 10.39 2.62 -18.96
CA GLY A 152 10.98 1.80 -20.02
C GLY A 152 11.10 0.32 -19.67
N GLU A 153 10.67 -0.07 -18.48
CA GLU A 153 10.66 -1.44 -17.99
C GLU A 153 9.23 -1.90 -17.76
N ARG A 154 8.98 -3.18 -18.05
CA ARG A 154 7.72 -3.85 -17.73
C ARG A 154 7.91 -4.86 -16.61
N ASP A 155 9.07 -4.88 -15.97
CA ASP A 155 9.35 -5.86 -14.93
C ASP A 155 8.90 -5.31 -13.57
N LEU A 156 7.93 -5.98 -12.97
CA LEU A 156 7.53 -5.77 -11.58
C LEU A 156 8.28 -6.79 -10.71
N ILE A 157 9.17 -6.30 -9.84
CA ILE A 157 9.91 -7.13 -8.89
C ILE A 157 9.50 -6.73 -7.48
N LEU A 158 8.91 -7.68 -6.74
CA LEU A 158 8.61 -7.46 -5.32
C LEU A 158 9.83 -7.82 -4.47
N PRO A 159 10.40 -6.87 -3.70
CA PRO A 159 11.59 -7.15 -2.92
C PRO A 159 11.24 -8.04 -1.70
N PRO A 160 12.16 -8.90 -1.25
CA PRO A 160 11.89 -9.87 -0.19
C PRO A 160 11.65 -9.23 1.19
N ASN A 161 12.13 -8.01 1.41
CA ASN A 161 11.99 -7.25 2.65
C ASN A 161 10.70 -6.40 2.72
N LEU A 162 9.79 -6.50 1.75
CA LEU A 162 8.48 -5.85 1.81
C LEU A 162 7.40 -6.78 2.38
N TYR A 163 6.84 -6.43 3.53
CA TYR A 163 5.71 -7.12 4.14
C TYR A 163 4.41 -6.36 3.83
N ILE A 164 3.35 -7.10 3.52
CA ILE A 164 2.01 -6.53 3.34
C ILE A 164 1.12 -7.10 4.44
N ILE A 165 0.53 -6.22 5.23
CA ILE A 165 -0.40 -6.57 6.31
C ILE A 165 -1.76 -5.97 5.95
N GLY A 166 -2.73 -6.85 5.68
CA GLY A 166 -4.12 -6.45 5.48
C GLY A 166 -4.92 -6.64 6.77
N THR A 167 -5.77 -5.68 7.11
CA THR A 167 -6.83 -5.89 8.11
C THR A 167 -8.14 -6.19 7.39
N MET A 168 -9.01 -6.97 8.03
CA MET A 168 -10.28 -7.37 7.45
C MET A 168 -11.35 -7.43 8.51
N ASN A 169 -12.46 -6.75 8.27
CA ASN A 169 -13.68 -6.98 9.02
C ASN A 169 -14.42 -8.20 8.45
N THR A 170 -14.51 -9.27 9.24
CA THR A 170 -15.14 -10.55 8.87
C THR A 170 -16.67 -10.51 8.97
N ALA A 171 -17.24 -9.57 9.72
CA ALA A 171 -18.68 -9.44 9.87
C ALA A 171 -19.36 -8.82 8.63
N ASP A 172 -18.61 -8.06 7.83
CA ASP A 172 -19.14 -7.34 6.67
C ASP A 172 -19.26 -8.26 5.43
N ARG A 173 -20.50 -8.67 5.12
CA ARG A 173 -20.85 -9.48 3.94
C ARG A 173 -21.11 -8.67 2.68
N SER A 174 -21.22 -7.35 2.78
CA SER A 174 -21.45 -6.47 1.62
C SER A 174 -20.23 -6.38 0.70
N VAL A 175 -19.11 -6.85 1.23
CA VAL A 175 -17.79 -6.72 0.67
C VAL A 175 -17.36 -8.10 0.15
N GLY A 176 -17.07 -8.19 -1.16
CA GLY A 176 -16.95 -9.46 -1.88
C GLY A 176 -15.99 -10.49 -1.25
N HIS A 177 -16.29 -11.77 -1.44
CA HIS A 177 -15.40 -12.85 -1.04
C HIS A 177 -14.00 -12.65 -1.65
N ILE A 178 -12.95 -12.72 -0.82
CA ILE A 178 -11.57 -12.73 -1.34
C ILE A 178 -11.41 -13.95 -2.23
N ASP A 179 -10.95 -13.70 -3.46
CA ASP A 179 -10.68 -14.76 -4.42
C ASP A 179 -9.67 -15.79 -3.86
N TYR A 180 -9.88 -17.06 -4.19
CA TYR A 180 -9.04 -18.16 -3.70
C TYR A 180 -7.58 -18.04 -4.14
N ALA A 181 -7.31 -17.39 -5.28
CA ALA A 181 -5.96 -17.06 -5.69
C ALA A 181 -5.31 -16.12 -4.67
N ILE A 182 -5.95 -15.03 -4.30
CA ILE A 182 -5.41 -14.07 -3.33
C ILE A 182 -5.26 -14.73 -1.96
N ARG A 183 -6.25 -15.51 -1.52
CA ARG A 183 -6.20 -16.24 -0.25
C ARG A 183 -4.95 -17.11 -0.10
N ARG A 184 -4.48 -17.74 -1.18
CA ARG A 184 -3.26 -18.58 -1.13
C ARG A 184 -1.94 -17.81 -0.99
N ARG A 185 -1.94 -16.48 -1.16
CA ARG A 185 -0.73 -15.63 -1.09
C ARG A 185 -0.66 -14.80 0.19
N PHE A 186 -1.69 -14.86 1.03
CA PHE A 186 -1.74 -14.24 2.35
C PHE A 186 -1.83 -15.31 3.44
N ALA A 187 -1.17 -15.07 4.58
CA ALA A 187 -1.45 -15.79 5.81
C ALA A 187 -2.65 -15.12 6.51
N PHE A 188 -3.64 -15.92 6.88
CA PHE A 188 -4.83 -15.43 7.58
C PHE A 188 -4.67 -15.70 9.07
N VAL A 189 -4.74 -14.63 9.87
CA VAL A 189 -4.62 -14.68 11.32
C VAL A 189 -5.89 -14.08 11.91
N ASN A 190 -6.67 -14.91 12.61
CA ASN A 190 -7.90 -14.45 13.25
C ASN A 190 -7.56 -13.73 14.55
N ILE A 191 -8.01 -12.48 14.68
CA ILE A 191 -7.88 -11.68 15.89
C ILE A 191 -9.24 -11.65 16.58
N LEU A 192 -9.44 -12.56 17.53
CA LEU A 192 -10.70 -12.70 18.26
C LEU A 192 -10.81 -11.66 19.39
N PRO A 193 -12.04 -11.27 19.80
CA PRO A 193 -12.24 -10.47 20.99
C PRO A 193 -11.62 -11.12 22.24
N LYS A 194 -11.03 -10.31 23.12
CA LYS A 194 -10.28 -10.78 24.29
C LYS A 194 -10.68 -9.95 25.52
N ASP A 195 -10.78 -10.62 26.67
CA ASP A 195 -10.86 -9.96 27.97
C ASP A 195 -9.51 -9.29 28.28
N LEU A 196 -9.52 -7.96 28.44
CA LEU A 196 -8.34 -7.15 28.69
C LEU A 196 -8.24 -6.65 30.13
N LYS A 197 -8.92 -7.30 31.09
CA LYS A 197 -8.89 -6.90 32.51
C LYS A 197 -7.50 -6.79 33.14
N GLU A 198 -6.53 -7.53 32.61
CA GLU A 198 -5.15 -7.54 33.10
C GLU A 198 -4.30 -6.39 32.54
N ASP A 199 -4.81 -5.66 31.54
CA ASP A 199 -4.12 -4.52 30.94
C ASP A 199 -4.21 -3.30 31.85
N GLN A 200 -3.07 -2.93 32.44
CA GLN A 200 -2.98 -1.81 33.36
C GLN A 200 -2.93 -0.43 32.67
N THR A 201 -2.90 -0.37 31.34
CA THR A 201 -2.83 0.90 30.58
C THR A 201 -4.20 1.49 30.28
N ILE A 202 -5.27 0.72 30.48
CA ILE A 202 -6.65 1.07 30.16
C ILE A 202 -7.59 0.83 31.35
N HIS A 203 -8.82 1.33 31.23
CA HIS A 203 -9.97 0.82 31.98
C HIS A 203 -10.75 -0.15 31.09
N PHE A 204 -11.00 -1.35 31.57
CA PHE A 204 -11.75 -2.37 30.83
C PHE A 204 -13.02 -2.77 31.58
N ASN A 205 -14.17 -2.69 30.90
CA ASN A 205 -15.47 -3.11 31.46
C ASN A 205 -15.69 -4.61 31.21
N SER A 206 -15.06 -5.44 32.05
CA SER A 206 -15.18 -6.90 31.97
C SER A 206 -16.62 -7.39 32.15
N THR A 207 -17.40 -6.72 33.00
CA THR A 207 -18.78 -7.12 33.32
C THR A 207 -19.66 -7.07 32.08
N ASP A 208 -19.65 -5.95 31.34
CA ASP A 208 -20.48 -5.84 30.14
C ASP A 208 -19.88 -6.59 28.94
N PHE A 209 -18.55 -6.69 28.85
CA PHE A 209 -17.89 -7.56 27.86
C PHE A 209 -18.34 -9.01 28.01
N GLU A 210 -18.41 -9.53 29.24
CA GLU A 210 -18.84 -10.90 29.52
C GLU A 210 -20.32 -11.11 29.18
N LYS A 211 -21.22 -10.22 29.63
CA LYS A 211 -22.65 -10.28 29.28
C LYS A 211 -22.87 -10.32 27.78
N VAL A 212 -22.18 -9.44 27.04
CA VAL A 212 -22.31 -9.38 25.58
C VAL A 212 -21.72 -10.62 24.92
N SER A 213 -20.55 -11.09 25.39
CA SER A 213 -19.92 -12.31 24.85
C SER A 213 -20.80 -13.55 25.02
N GLN A 214 -21.56 -13.65 26.12
CA GLN A 214 -22.47 -14.77 26.38
C GLN A 214 -23.69 -14.80 25.44
N LEU A 215 -23.94 -13.73 24.67
CA LEU A 215 -24.95 -13.74 23.61
C LEU A 215 -24.50 -14.56 22.39
N PHE A 216 -23.20 -14.68 22.16
CA PHE A 216 -22.62 -15.32 20.98
C PHE A 216 -22.33 -16.80 21.25
N THR A 217 -23.39 -17.61 21.18
CA THR A 217 -23.30 -19.07 21.34
C THR A 217 -23.89 -19.80 20.14
N THR A 218 -23.62 -21.09 19.99
CA THR A 218 -24.18 -21.90 18.90
C THR A 218 -25.70 -22.01 18.92
N LYS A 219 -26.35 -21.62 20.04
CA LYS A 219 -27.82 -21.58 20.17
C LYS A 219 -28.40 -20.23 19.75
N ASN A 220 -27.60 -19.17 19.85
CA ASN A 220 -28.05 -17.80 19.72
C ASN A 220 -27.52 -17.10 18.48
N VAL A 221 -26.51 -17.68 17.82
CA VAL A 221 -26.03 -17.26 16.50
C VAL A 221 -26.68 -18.16 15.44
N SER A 222 -27.27 -17.55 14.42
CA SER A 222 -27.85 -18.28 13.29
C SER A 222 -26.81 -19.16 12.62
N SER A 223 -27.21 -20.36 12.17
CA SER A 223 -26.32 -21.33 11.50
C SER A 223 -25.69 -20.83 10.21
N GLU A 224 -26.18 -19.71 9.67
CA GLU A 224 -25.59 -19.07 8.51
C GLU A 224 -24.31 -18.30 8.85
N PHE A 225 -24.01 -18.05 10.13
CA PHE A 225 -22.89 -17.23 10.59
C PHE A 225 -21.96 -18.02 11.50
N GLU A 226 -20.66 -17.71 11.38
CA GLU A 226 -19.65 -18.19 12.32
C GLU A 226 -19.56 -17.22 13.50
N ILE A 227 -19.60 -17.76 14.72
CA ILE A 227 -19.55 -16.97 15.97
C ILE A 227 -18.33 -16.04 15.98
N ASN A 228 -17.17 -16.58 15.55
CA ASN A 228 -15.90 -15.87 15.54
C ASN A 228 -15.87 -14.69 14.56
N ASP A 229 -16.75 -14.68 13.55
CA ASP A 229 -16.79 -13.62 12.55
C ASP A 229 -17.67 -12.45 12.98
N VAL A 230 -18.63 -12.69 13.88
CA VAL A 230 -19.67 -11.72 14.28
C VAL A 230 -19.58 -11.28 15.75
N GLN A 231 -18.72 -11.89 16.56
CA GLN A 231 -18.57 -11.49 17.97
C GLN A 231 -18.11 -10.02 18.07
N LEU A 232 -18.72 -9.27 18.99
CA LEU A 232 -18.38 -7.87 19.19
C LEU A 232 -16.97 -7.69 19.78
N GLY A 233 -16.22 -6.74 19.22
CA GLY A 233 -14.84 -6.46 19.62
C GLY A 233 -14.71 -5.91 21.04
N HIS A 234 -13.56 -6.16 21.67
CA HIS A 234 -13.25 -5.70 23.03
C HIS A 234 -13.08 -4.17 23.14
N SER A 235 -12.87 -3.46 22.03
CA SER A 235 -12.67 -2.00 21.97
C SER A 235 -13.86 -1.18 22.50
N TYR A 236 -15.08 -1.71 22.36
CA TYR A 236 -16.30 -1.09 22.92
C TYR A 236 -16.30 -1.04 24.46
N PHE A 237 -15.47 -1.87 25.09
CA PHE A 237 -15.40 -2.00 26.55
C PHE A 237 -14.14 -1.37 27.13
N ILE A 238 -13.42 -0.58 26.32
CA ILE A 238 -12.20 0.15 26.73
C ILE A 238 -12.53 1.62 26.97
N ALA A 239 -12.06 2.18 28.08
CA ALA A 239 -11.90 3.62 28.27
C ALA A 239 -10.42 3.92 28.54
N LYS A 240 -9.88 4.98 27.94
CA LYS A 240 -8.49 5.37 28.21
C LYS A 240 -8.40 6.02 29.59
N LYS A 241 -7.29 5.79 30.29
CA LYS A 241 -7.06 6.40 31.61
C LYS A 241 -7.03 7.93 31.60
N GLU A 242 -6.56 8.52 30.49
CA GLU A 242 -6.53 9.97 30.29
C GLU A 242 -7.94 10.59 30.18
N ASP A 243 -8.91 9.85 29.63
CA ASP A 243 -10.29 10.32 29.44
C ASP A 243 -11.18 10.03 30.66
N ALA A 244 -10.77 9.07 31.49
CA ALA A 244 -11.52 8.54 32.62
C ALA A 244 -10.74 8.73 33.95
N GLU A 245 -10.46 9.99 34.28
CA GLU A 245 -9.65 10.39 35.45
C GLU A 245 -10.27 9.95 36.79
N ASP A 246 -11.59 9.81 36.84
CA ASP A 246 -12.35 9.37 38.00
C ASP A 246 -13.41 8.33 37.62
N GLU A 247 -13.98 7.69 38.64
CA GLU A 247 -14.99 6.65 38.50
C GLU A 247 -16.26 7.14 37.80
N GLN A 248 -16.67 8.39 38.05
CA GLN A 248 -17.88 8.94 37.44
C GLN A 248 -17.70 9.09 35.92
N LYS A 249 -16.60 9.72 35.47
CA LYS A 249 -16.29 9.87 34.04
C LYS A 249 -16.15 8.51 33.35
N ARG A 250 -15.50 7.55 34.01
CA ARG A 250 -15.36 6.18 33.50
C ARG A 250 -16.73 5.55 33.25
N ASP A 251 -17.63 5.64 34.23
CA ASP A 251 -18.95 5.05 34.15
C ASP A 251 -19.83 5.77 33.11
N GLU A 252 -19.72 7.09 32.98
CA GLU A 252 -20.35 7.87 31.91
C GLU A 252 -19.88 7.44 30.50
N ILE A 253 -18.57 7.21 30.31
CA ILE A 253 -18.01 6.71 29.05
C ILE A 253 -18.57 5.33 28.72
N PHE A 254 -18.56 4.41 29.68
CA PHE A 254 -19.10 3.06 29.45
C PHE A 254 -20.60 3.07 29.21
N GLN A 255 -21.35 3.92 29.90
CA GLN A 255 -22.76 4.14 29.64
C GLN A 255 -23.02 4.66 28.23
N MET A 256 -22.23 5.64 27.77
CA MET A 256 -22.34 6.15 26.41
C MET A 256 -22.09 5.03 25.39
N LYS A 257 -20.99 4.28 25.53
CA LYS A 257 -20.65 3.18 24.63
C LYS A 257 -21.70 2.08 24.63
N MET A 258 -22.22 1.70 25.80
CA MET A 258 -23.28 0.69 25.88
C MET A 258 -24.57 1.15 25.21
N ASN A 259 -25.01 2.38 25.48
CA ASN A 259 -26.30 2.89 25.01
C ASN A 259 -26.31 3.24 23.52
N TYR A 260 -25.18 3.73 22.99
CA TYR A 260 -25.12 4.33 21.66
C TYR A 260 -24.24 3.55 20.67
N GLU A 261 -23.46 2.58 21.12
CA GLU A 261 -22.63 1.74 20.24
C GLU A 261 -23.03 0.26 20.36
N VAL A 262 -22.85 -0.35 21.53
CA VAL A 262 -23.03 -1.80 21.74
C VAL A 262 -24.48 -2.24 21.53
N VAL A 263 -25.43 -1.66 22.29
CA VAL A 263 -26.84 -2.07 22.21
C VAL A 263 -27.43 -1.84 20.81
N PRO A 264 -27.19 -0.69 20.14
CA PRO A 264 -27.65 -0.50 18.76
C PRO A 264 -27.13 -1.58 17.79
N ILE A 265 -25.85 -1.94 17.84
CA ILE A 265 -25.28 -2.99 16.97
C ILE A 265 -25.93 -4.34 17.25
N LEU A 266 -26.13 -4.71 18.52
CA LEU A 266 -26.77 -5.97 18.88
C LEU A 266 -28.23 -6.03 18.41
N LEU A 267 -28.96 -4.90 18.46
CA LEU A 267 -30.32 -4.83 17.94
C LEU A 267 -30.37 -4.92 16.41
N GLU A 268 -29.35 -4.41 15.72
CA GLU A 268 -29.18 -4.61 14.28
C GLU A 268 -28.91 -6.08 13.96
N TYR A 269 -28.06 -6.75 14.75
CA TYR A 269 -27.82 -8.20 14.58
C TYR A 269 -29.09 -9.04 14.77
N VAL A 270 -29.98 -8.64 15.69
CA VAL A 270 -31.30 -9.29 15.81
C VAL A 270 -32.16 -9.02 14.58
N LYS A 271 -32.15 -7.79 14.06
CA LYS A 271 -32.92 -7.42 12.86
C LYS A 271 -32.44 -8.16 11.61
N ASP A 272 -31.13 -8.36 11.49
CA ASP A 272 -30.49 -9.04 10.36
C ASP A 272 -30.48 -10.56 10.51
N GLY A 273 -31.01 -11.08 11.63
CA GLY A 273 -31.10 -12.52 11.88
C GLY A 273 -29.78 -13.18 12.26
N ILE A 274 -28.75 -12.40 12.57
CA ILE A 274 -27.47 -12.90 13.11
C ILE A 274 -27.68 -13.47 14.51
N LEU A 275 -28.34 -12.69 15.37
CA LEU A 275 -28.68 -13.09 16.73
C LEU A 275 -30.16 -13.50 16.82
N VAL A 276 -30.39 -14.71 17.33
CA VAL A 276 -31.72 -15.34 17.41
C VAL A 276 -31.91 -16.05 18.75
N GLY A 277 -33.14 -16.49 19.02
CA GLY A 277 -33.43 -17.33 20.19
C GLY A 277 -33.61 -16.57 21.49
N THR A 278 -33.15 -17.17 22.58
CA THR A 278 -33.37 -16.70 23.96
C THR A 278 -32.08 -16.69 24.76
N HIS A 279 -32.03 -15.81 25.76
CA HIS A 279 -30.96 -15.73 26.73
C HIS A 279 -31.58 -15.46 28.10
N GLU A 280 -31.15 -16.17 29.14
CA GLU A 280 -31.73 -16.07 30.50
C GLU A 280 -33.27 -16.16 30.55
N ASN A 281 -33.86 -17.12 29.82
CA ASN A 281 -35.31 -17.37 29.74
C ASN A 281 -36.16 -16.22 29.14
N GLN A 282 -35.55 -15.25 28.49
CA GLN A 282 -36.23 -14.17 27.77
C GLN A 282 -35.78 -14.12 26.31
N ASN A 283 -36.57 -13.46 25.45
CA ASN A 283 -36.18 -13.23 24.07
C ASN A 283 -34.86 -12.45 24.04
N ILE A 284 -33.94 -12.83 23.15
CA ILE A 284 -32.62 -12.18 23.09
C ILE A 284 -32.70 -10.67 22.88
N LYS A 285 -33.70 -10.21 22.11
CA LYS A 285 -33.98 -8.78 21.90
C LYS A 285 -34.36 -8.07 23.20
N ASP A 286 -35.17 -8.71 24.03
CA ASP A 286 -35.62 -8.14 25.30
C ASP A 286 -34.44 -8.06 26.27
N TYR A 287 -33.62 -9.11 26.36
CA TYR A 287 -32.38 -9.09 27.13
C TYR A 287 -31.45 -7.94 26.69
N ILE A 288 -31.21 -7.79 25.39
CA ILE A 288 -30.35 -6.71 24.85
C ILE A 288 -30.86 -5.32 25.27
N ASN A 289 -32.18 -5.12 25.30
CA ASN A 289 -32.73 -3.83 25.78
C ASN A 289 -32.49 -3.59 27.27
N THR A 290 -32.35 -4.63 28.09
CA THR A 290 -31.99 -4.49 29.51
C THR A 290 -30.53 -4.05 29.73
N LEU A 291 -29.66 -4.23 28.74
CA LEU A 291 -28.26 -3.79 28.80
C LEU A 291 -28.10 -2.27 28.69
N LYS A 292 -29.16 -1.53 28.31
CA LYS A 292 -29.12 -0.07 28.33
C LYS A 292 -28.99 0.43 29.77
N LEU A 293 -27.90 1.13 30.04
CA LEU A 293 -27.63 1.74 31.33
C LEU A 293 -28.47 3.03 31.44
N LYS A 294 -29.31 3.12 32.47
CA LYS A 294 -30.18 4.30 32.69
C LYS A 294 -29.34 5.50 33.13
N ASN A 295 -29.55 6.65 32.49
CA ASN A 295 -28.98 7.93 32.92
C ASN A 295 -29.52 8.35 34.29
#